data_AF-A0A6B3FWY2-F1
#
_entry.id   AF-A0A6B3FWY2-F1
#
_cell.length_a   1.000
_cell.length_b   1.000
_cell.length_c   1.000
_cell.angle_alpha   90.00
_cell.angle_beta   90.00
_cell.angle_gamma   90.00
#
_symmetry.space_group_name_H-M   'P 1'
#
loop_
_entity.id
_entity.type
_entity.pdbx_description
1 polymer ?
#
loop_
_entity_poly.entity_id
_entity_poly.type
_entity_poly.pdbx_seq_one_letter_code
_entity_poly.pdbx_strand_id
1 'polypeptide(L)'
;AAAGLPQGPDPAAQPETCLDRALLRAELARLPAPHRRVLWLAYFGELTQAEIAARTGLPLGTVKSHARRALHRLRASLEHAERE
;
A
#
# COMPACT_ATOMS: atom_id res chain seq x y z
N ALA A 1 16.08 -15.23 5.25
CA ALA A 1 15.63 -14.63 6.53
C ALA A 1 14.27 -13.97 6.28
N ALA A 2 13.21 -14.55 6.83
CA ALA A 2 11.85 -14.03 6.67
C ALA A 2 11.68 -12.80 7.57
N ALA A 3 11.73 -11.60 6.99
CA ALA A 3 11.41 -10.37 7.69
C ALA A 3 9.93 -10.38 8.04
N GLY A 4 9.63 -10.41 9.34
CA GLY A 4 8.27 -10.47 9.86
C GLY A 4 7.42 -9.34 9.31
N LEU A 5 6.29 -9.68 8.70
CA LEU A 5 5.18 -8.74 8.58
C LEU A 5 4.85 -8.26 10.00
N PRO A 6 4.58 -6.96 10.24
CA PRO A 6 4.19 -6.49 11.57
C PRO A 6 2.99 -7.31 12.06
N GLN A 7 3.25 -8.19 13.03
CA GLN A 7 2.27 -9.05 13.68
C GLN A 7 1.78 -8.27 14.90
N GLY A 8 0.53 -7.85 14.88
CA GLY A 8 -0.19 -7.32 16.05
C GLY A 8 -0.09 -5.79 16.23
N PRO A 9 -1.10 -5.21 16.92
CA PRO A 9 -1.06 -3.80 17.32
C PRO A 9 0.13 -3.58 18.25
N ASP A 10 0.92 -2.55 17.95
CA ASP A 10 1.95 -2.07 18.86
C ASP A 10 1.26 -1.52 20.12
N PRO A 11 1.57 -2.02 21.33
CA PRO A 11 0.94 -1.53 22.56
C PRO A 11 1.27 -0.06 22.87
N ALA A 12 2.29 0.52 22.22
CA ALA A 12 2.61 1.95 22.29
C ALA A 12 1.92 2.78 21.18
N ALA A 13 1.30 2.13 20.19
CA ALA A 13 0.54 2.85 19.17
C ALA A 13 -0.77 3.38 19.76
N GLN A 14 -0.99 4.68 19.56
CA GLN A 14 -2.24 5.33 19.95
C GLN A 14 -3.41 4.64 19.23
N PRO A 15 -4.56 4.46 19.90
CA PRO A 15 -5.71 3.74 19.34
C PRO A 15 -6.19 4.33 18.00
N GLU A 16 -6.06 5.64 17.81
CA GLU A 16 -6.32 6.38 16.57
C GLU A 16 -5.39 5.91 15.45
N THR A 17 -4.09 5.77 15.73
CA THR A 17 -3.09 5.27 14.77
C THR A 17 -3.33 3.81 14.39
N CYS A 18 -3.79 2.98 15.34
CA CYS A 18 -4.18 1.60 15.05
C CYS A 18 -5.40 1.52 14.12
N LEU A 19 -6.39 2.39 14.33
CA LEU A 19 -7.58 2.49 13.48
C LEU A 19 -7.20 2.96 12.06
N ASP A 20 -6.36 3.99 11.94
CA ASP A 20 -5.88 4.50 10.65
C ASP A 20 -5.13 3.42 9.86
N ARG A 21 -4.27 2.63 10.50
CA ARG A 21 -3.56 1.52 9.85
C ARG A 21 -4.52 0.40 9.43
N ALA A 22 -5.55 0.11 10.21
CA ALA A 22 -6.56 -0.89 9.87
C ALA A 22 -7.38 -0.45 8.65
N LEU A 23 -7.84 0.81 8.64
CA LEU A 23 -8.53 1.43 7.51
C LEU A 23 -7.66 1.42 6.24
N LEU A 24 -6.40 1.88 6.34
CA LEU A 24 -5.46 1.87 5.23
C LEU A 24 -5.26 0.45 4.66
N ARG A 25 -5.12 -0.56 5.52
CA ARG A 25 -4.96 -1.95 5.09
C ARG A 25 -6.21 -2.49 4.39
N ALA A 26 -7.40 -2.12 4.89
CA ALA A 26 -8.67 -2.48 4.28
C ALA A 26 -8.82 -1.82 2.89
N GLU A 27 -8.53 -0.53 2.76
CA GLU A 27 -8.63 0.18 1.48
C GLU A 27 -7.58 -0.29 0.46
N LEU A 28 -6.36 -0.58 0.91
CA LEU A 28 -5.35 -1.21 0.05
C LEU A 28 -5.83 -2.56 -0.47
N ALA A 29 -6.56 -3.35 0.33
CA ALA A 29 -7.11 -4.64 -0.10
C ALA A 29 -8.18 -4.49 -1.20
N ARG A 30 -8.89 -3.35 -1.29
CA ARG A 30 -9.87 -3.07 -2.35
C ARG A 30 -9.25 -2.68 -3.69
N LEU A 31 -7.96 -2.33 -3.73
CA LEU A 31 -7.27 -2.01 -4.98
C LEU A 31 -7.11 -3.26 -5.87
N PRO A 32 -7.20 -3.11 -7.21
CA PRO A 32 -6.86 -4.18 -8.13
C PRO A 32 -5.46 -4.74 -7.86
N ALA A 33 -5.29 -6.04 -8.02
CA ALA A 33 -4.05 -6.75 -7.67
C ALA A 33 -2.76 -6.10 -8.23
N PRO A 34 -2.70 -5.62 -9.49
CA PRO A 34 -1.50 -4.97 -10.02
C PRO A 34 -1.16 -3.64 -9.33
N HIS A 35 -2.18 -2.88 -8.93
CA HIS A 35 -2.03 -1.60 -8.23
C HIS A 35 -1.61 -1.81 -6.78
N ARG A 36 -2.29 -2.76 -6.09
CA ARG A 36 -1.96 -3.15 -4.71
C ARG A 36 -0.53 -3.65 -4.59
N ARG A 37 -0.08 -4.50 -5.52
CA ARG A 37 1.26 -5.07 -5.50
C ARG A 37 2.36 -4.00 -5.60
N VAL A 38 2.20 -3.01 -6.49
CA VAL A 38 3.19 -1.92 -6.62
C VAL A 38 3.26 -1.07 -5.35
N LEU A 39 2.12 -0.70 -4.76
CA LEU A 39 2.12 0.05 -3.50
C LEU A 39 2.70 -0.74 -2.33
N TRP A 40 2.38 -2.04 -2.25
CA TRP A 40 2.92 -2.90 -1.19
C TRP A 40 4.44 -2.98 -1.25
N LEU A 41 5.00 -3.19 -2.44
CA LEU A 41 6.44 -3.26 -2.64
C LEU A 41 7.14 -1.93 -2.36
N ALA A 42 6.49 -0.81 -2.69
CA ALA A 42 7.04 0.52 -2.42
C ALA A 42 7.03 0.88 -0.93
N TYR A 43 5.90 0.68 -0.24
CA TYR A 43 5.73 1.12 1.15
C TYR A 43 6.22 0.11 2.19
N PHE A 44 5.92 -1.18 1.99
CA PHE A 44 6.31 -2.23 2.95
C PHE A 44 7.58 -2.97 2.53
N GLY A 45 7.90 -2.97 1.24
CA GLY A 45 9.14 -3.54 0.73
C GLY A 45 10.28 -2.54 0.62
N GLU A 46 10.04 -1.26 0.92
CA GLU A 46 10.99 -0.14 0.80
C GLU A 46 11.69 -0.06 -0.56
N LEU A 47 11.05 -0.57 -1.62
CA LEU A 47 11.64 -0.62 -2.95
C LEU A 47 11.38 0.67 -3.72
N THR A 48 12.41 1.15 -4.39
CA THR A 48 12.27 2.17 -5.42
C THR A 48 11.47 1.64 -6.61
N GLN A 49 10.90 2.55 -7.41
CA GLN A 49 10.14 2.19 -8.61
C GLN A 49 10.98 1.37 -9.61
N ALA A 50 12.30 1.60 -9.67
CA ALA A 50 13.22 0.85 -10.52
C ALA A 50 13.44 -0.58 -10.01
N GLU A 51 13.63 -0.76 -8.70
CA GLU A 51 13.76 -2.09 -8.09
C GLU A 51 12.45 -2.88 -8.19
N ILE A 52 11.29 -2.22 -8.10
CA ILE A 52 9.99 -2.84 -8.35
C ILE A 52 9.91 -3.33 -9.80
N ALA A 53 10.28 -2.48 -10.77
CA ALA A 53 10.29 -2.86 -12.19
C ALA A 53 11.16 -4.10 -12.44
N ALA A 54 12.37 -4.11 -11.88
CA ALA A 54 13.29 -5.25 -11.94
C ALA A 54 12.68 -6.51 -11.28
N ARG A 55 12.06 -6.37 -10.09
CA ARG A 55 11.51 -7.50 -9.34
C ARG A 55 10.23 -8.08 -9.93
N THR A 56 9.42 -7.27 -10.62
CA THR A 56 8.15 -7.72 -11.20
C THR A 56 8.23 -8.01 -12.70
N GLY A 57 9.33 -7.66 -13.37
CA GLY A 57 9.45 -7.75 -14.82
C GLY A 57 8.54 -6.77 -15.58
N LEU A 58 8.00 -5.76 -14.89
CA LEU A 58 7.11 -4.77 -15.50
C LEU A 58 7.94 -3.60 -16.04
N PRO A 59 7.56 -2.98 -17.17
CA PRO A 59 8.20 -1.75 -17.61
C PRO A 59 8.11 -0.66 -16.53
N LEU A 60 9.17 0.13 -16.36
CA LEU A 60 9.20 1.21 -15.37
C LEU A 60 8.02 2.19 -15.53
N GLY A 61 7.61 2.50 -16.76
CA GLY A 61 6.43 3.31 -17.04
C GLY A 61 5.13 2.67 -16.56
N THR A 62 5.00 1.35 -16.66
CA THR A 62 3.86 0.59 -16.12
C THR A 62 3.85 0.64 -14.61
N VAL A 63 5.00 0.46 -13.94
CA VAL A 63 5.10 0.58 -12.48
C VAL A 63 4.69 1.97 -12.01
N LYS A 64 5.24 3.04 -12.62
CA LYS A 64 4.87 4.43 -12.31
C LYS A 64 3.37 4.69 -12.51
N SER A 65 2.80 4.22 -13.62
CA SER A 65 1.38 4.42 -13.91
C SER A 65 0.47 3.61 -12.99
N HIS A 66 0.87 2.40 -12.57
CA HIS A 66 0.20 1.62 -11.53
C HIS A 66 0.24 2.35 -10.20
N ALA A 67 1.41 2.83 -9.75
CA ALA A 67 1.54 3.57 -8.50
C ALA A 67 0.63 4.82 -8.50
N ARG A 68 0.67 5.62 -9.56
CA ARG A 68 -0.18 6.82 -9.69
C ARG A 68 -1.66 6.48 -9.61
N ARG A 69 -2.13 5.50 -10.39
CA ARG A 69 -3.54 5.07 -10.39
C ARG A 69 -3.96 4.46 -9.05
N ALA A 70 -3.06 3.71 -8.41
CA ALA A 70 -3.29 3.12 -7.11
C ALA A 70 -3.47 4.19 -6.03
N LEU A 71 -2.56 5.18 -5.95
CA LEU A 71 -2.65 6.29 -5.01
C LEU A 71 -3.90 7.14 -5.22
N HIS A 72 -4.26 7.42 -6.47
CA HIS A 72 -5.48 8.17 -6.79
C HIS A 72 -6.74 7.44 -6.30
N ARG A 73 -6.84 6.12 -6.54
CA ARG A 73 -7.96 5.31 -6.05
C ARG A 73 -7.97 5.18 -4.54
N LEU A 74 -6.81 5.00 -3.92
CA LEU A 74 -6.69 4.89 -2.47
C LEU A 74 -7.15 6.17 -1.79
N ARG A 75 -6.72 7.33 -2.29
CA ARG A 75 -7.17 8.63 -1.80
C ARG A 75 -8.69 8.79 -1.91
N ALA A 76 -9.26 8.51 -3.08
CA ALA A 76 -10.71 8.58 -3.26
C ALA A 76 -11.46 7.66 -2.27
N SER A 77 -10.96 6.43 -2.08
CA SER A 77 -11.56 5.47 -1.15
C SER A 77 -11.53 5.95 0.31
N LEU A 78 -10.40 6.52 0.74
CA LEU A 78 -10.26 7.09 2.09
C LEU A 78 -11.16 8.31 2.28
N GLU A 79 -11.22 9.22 1.31
CA GLU A 79 -12.14 10.37 1.33
C GLU A 79 -13.61 9.91 1.37
N HIS A 80 -13.96 8.75 0.80
CA HIS A 80 -15.29 8.17 0.95
C HIS A 80 -15.51 7.58 2.34
N ALA A 81 -14.55 6.82 2.87
CA ALA A 81 -14.63 6.21 4.19
C ALA A 81 -14.70 7.23 5.35
N GLU A 82 -14.10 8.42 5.19
CA GLU A 82 -14.19 9.52 6.17
C GLU A 82 -15.56 10.22 6.21
N ARG A 83 -16.39 10.04 5.16
CA ARG A 83 -17.71 10.66 5.03
C ARG A 83 -18.87 9.77 5.49
N GLU A 84 -18.59 8.48 5.70
CA GLU A 84 -19.52 7.47 6.22
C GLU A 84 -19.42 7.37 7.75
#